data_AF-A0A2S6IB85-F1
#
_entry.id   AF-A0A2S6IB85-F1
#
_cell.length_a   1.000
_cell.length_b   1.000
_cell.length_c   1.000
_cell.angle_alpha   90.00
_cell.angle_beta   90.00
_cell.angle_gamma   90.00
#
_symmetry.space_group_name_H-M   'P 1'
#
loop_
_entity.id
_entity.type
_entity.pdbx_description
1 polymer ?
#
loop_
_entity_poly.entity_id
_entity_poly.type
_entity_poly.pdbx_seq_one_letter_code
_entity_poly.pdbx_strand_id
1 'polypeptide(L)'
;MADFTSNQDLRKNGFIYETVDAANEAMADIPKNRTILTADLTDKPATRPEMTYELETIEDVFEHFQPSVKMEFNDAEGASINEELHFTNLGDFGEKALLRQSEFLGKTSQQRANYSTFATRLQNNKVLQRVLSDPEKKEAYLTVLRSMLQELEDEA
;
A
#
# COMPACT_ATOMS: atom_id res chain seq x y z
N MET A 1 57.82 -13.39 -2.20
CA MET A 1 56.97 -14.11 -1.22
C MET A 1 57.67 -13.94 0.12
N ALA A 2 57.29 -12.92 0.90
CA ALA A 2 57.99 -12.59 2.13
C ALA A 2 57.49 -13.53 3.25
N ASP A 3 58.44 -14.13 3.95
CA ASP A 3 58.23 -15.13 5.00
C ASP A 3 57.75 -14.44 6.28
N PHE A 4 56.52 -14.75 6.71
CA PHE A 4 55.85 -14.15 7.87
C PHE A 4 56.25 -14.81 9.21
N THR A 5 57.19 -15.76 9.22
CA THR A 5 57.48 -16.57 10.41
C THR A 5 58.56 -16.01 11.35
N SER A 6 59.26 -14.93 10.98
CA SER A 6 60.51 -14.55 11.69
C SER A 6 60.42 -13.40 12.70
N ASN A 7 59.24 -12.84 13.00
CA ASN A 7 59.12 -11.76 14.00
C ASN A 7 58.80 -12.32 15.40
N GLN A 8 59.85 -12.61 16.16
CA GLN A 8 59.77 -13.12 17.53
C GLN A 8 59.26 -12.07 18.54
N ASP A 9 59.31 -10.78 18.16
CA ASP A 9 58.92 -9.64 19.01
C ASP A 9 57.40 -9.46 19.18
N LEU A 10 56.57 -10.08 18.33
CA LEU A 10 55.11 -9.95 18.37
C LEU A 10 54.42 -10.99 19.27
N ARG A 11 55.19 -11.86 19.95
CA ARG A 11 54.66 -12.96 20.77
C ARG A 11 54.89 -12.70 22.25
N LYS A 12 53.83 -12.36 22.98
CA LYS A 12 53.81 -12.36 24.45
C LYS A 12 52.76 -13.37 24.93
N ASN A 13 53.15 -14.32 25.78
CA ASN A 13 52.25 -15.33 26.35
C ASN A 13 51.40 -16.12 25.32
N GLY A 14 51.95 -16.42 24.14
CA GLY A 14 51.26 -17.21 23.12
C GLY A 14 50.20 -16.46 22.30
N PHE A 15 49.99 -15.17 22.56
CA PHE A 15 49.14 -14.30 21.74
C PHE A 15 50.01 -13.42 20.84
N ILE A 16 49.57 -13.27 19.58
CA ILE A 16 50.13 -12.30 18.64
C ILE A 16 49.51 -10.94 18.98
N TYR A 17 50.33 -9.99 19.40
CA TYR A 17 49.89 -8.60 19.53
C TYR A 17 50.49 -7.83 18.36
N GLU A 18 49.64 -7.35 17.46
CA GLU A 18 50.05 -6.37 16.46
C GLU A 18 50.26 -5.05 17.19
N THR A 19 51.51 -4.63 17.35
CA THR A 19 51.81 -3.24 17.71
C THR A 19 51.49 -2.40 16.50
N VAL A 20 50.31 -1.78 16.52
CA VAL A 20 49.85 -0.84 15.49
C VAL A 20 50.64 0.46 15.63
N ASP A 21 51.93 0.41 15.34
CA ASP A 21 52.72 1.59 15.06
C ASP A 21 52.67 1.82 13.55
N ALA A 22 51.98 2.89 13.17
CA ALA A 22 51.71 3.38 11.81
C ALA A 22 50.44 2.83 11.11
N ALA A 23 49.26 3.23 11.59
CA ALA A 23 48.07 3.40 10.74
C ALA A 23 47.06 4.41 11.33
N ASN A 24 47.54 5.56 11.81
CA ASN A 24 46.70 6.56 12.50
C ASN A 24 46.36 7.81 11.65
N GLU A 25 46.31 7.68 10.31
CA GLU A 25 45.90 8.79 9.41
C GLU A 25 44.97 8.36 8.26
N ALA A 26 44.29 7.21 8.36
CA ALA A 26 43.36 6.76 7.31
C ALA A 26 42.04 6.16 7.82
N MET A 27 41.77 6.16 9.13
CA MET A 27 40.38 6.09 9.59
C MET A 27 39.78 7.48 9.39
N ALA A 28 39.42 7.75 8.13
CA ALA A 28 38.66 8.93 7.74
C ALA A 28 37.50 9.11 8.72
N ASP A 29 37.44 10.30 9.30
CA ASP A 29 36.41 10.81 10.19
C ASP A 29 35.02 10.30 9.76
N ILE A 30 34.57 9.18 10.34
CA ILE A 30 33.26 8.63 10.03
C ILE A 30 32.27 9.58 10.70
N PRO A 31 31.48 10.35 9.95
CA PRO A 31 30.50 11.26 10.53
C PRO A 31 29.59 10.42 11.43
N LYS A 32 29.58 10.73 12.73
CA LYS A 32 28.88 9.96 13.77
C LYS A 32 27.35 10.01 13.64
N ASN A 33 26.83 10.68 12.62
CA ASN A 33 25.40 10.97 12.42
C ASN A 33 24.87 10.35 11.11
N ARG A 34 25.43 9.24 10.64
CA ARG A 34 24.88 8.50 9.48
C ARG A 34 24.11 7.27 9.96
N THR A 35 22.81 7.27 9.74
CA THR A 35 21.93 6.11 9.97
C THR A 35 21.71 5.39 8.64
N ILE A 36 21.88 4.07 8.63
CA ILE A 36 21.50 3.23 7.48
C ILE A 36 20.15 2.60 7.82
N LEU A 37 19.17 2.79 6.94
CA LEU A 37 17.89 2.08 6.98
C LEU A 37 17.91 0.99 5.90
N THR A 38 17.65 -0.25 6.29
CA THR A 38 17.46 -1.36 5.36
C THR A 38 16.03 -1.86 5.54
N ALA A 39 15.23 -1.74 4.48
CA ALA A 39 13.84 -2.15 4.46
C ALA A 39 13.41 -2.49 3.03
N ASP A 40 12.41 -3.36 2.91
CA ASP A 40 11.76 -3.66 1.63
C ASP A 40 10.75 -2.55 1.34
N LEU A 41 11.15 -1.59 0.50
CA LEU A 41 10.35 -0.41 0.17
C LEU A 41 9.48 -0.60 -1.08
N THR A 42 9.72 -1.67 -1.84
CA THR A 42 8.97 -2.03 -3.06
C THR A 42 8.65 -3.52 -3.08
N ASP A 43 7.54 -3.90 -3.73
CA ASP A 43 7.15 -5.31 -3.97
C ASP A 43 8.27 -6.09 -4.70
N LYS A 44 8.87 -5.46 -5.70
CA LYS A 44 9.90 -6.09 -6.51
C LYS A 44 11.28 -5.88 -5.86
N PRO A 45 12.03 -6.96 -5.58
CA PRO A 45 13.37 -6.84 -5.06
C PRO A 45 14.30 -6.24 -6.12
N ALA A 46 15.20 -5.36 -5.69
CA ALA A 46 16.26 -4.87 -6.56
C ALA A 46 17.18 -6.02 -6.97
N THR A 47 17.57 -6.07 -8.24
CA THR A 47 18.49 -7.10 -8.76
C THR A 47 19.88 -7.02 -8.15
N ARG A 48 20.24 -5.85 -7.61
CA ARG A 48 21.49 -5.60 -6.89
C ARG A 48 21.21 -4.66 -5.71
N PRO A 49 21.91 -4.83 -4.58
CA PRO A 49 21.81 -3.90 -3.47
C PRO A 49 22.25 -2.50 -3.93
N GLU A 50 21.36 -1.53 -3.74
CA GLU A 50 21.60 -0.12 -4.05
C GLU A 50 21.82 0.63 -2.73
N MET A 51 22.88 1.43 -2.66
CA MET A 51 23.06 2.39 -1.57
C MET A 51 22.67 3.77 -2.11
N THR A 52 21.49 4.22 -1.70
CA THR A 52 20.98 5.55 -2.01
C THR A 52 21.44 6.52 -0.93
N TYR A 53 21.84 7.72 -1.35
CA TYR A 53 22.22 8.82 -0.47
C TYR A 53 21.26 9.99 -0.73
N GLU A 54 21.26 10.99 0.16
CA GLU A 54 20.52 12.25 -0.01
C GLU A 54 18.98 12.11 -0.01
N LEU A 55 18.44 10.97 0.44
CA LEU A 55 17.02 10.82 0.76
C LEU A 55 16.78 11.33 2.19
N GLU A 56 16.53 12.64 2.34
CA GLU A 56 16.38 13.28 3.64
C GLU A 56 14.93 13.31 4.12
N THR A 57 13.98 13.30 3.19
CA THR A 57 12.54 13.36 3.48
C THR A 57 11.81 12.08 3.07
N ILE A 58 10.60 11.90 3.58
CA ILE A 58 9.74 10.76 3.22
C ILE A 58 9.34 10.87 1.74
N GLU A 59 9.10 12.08 1.28
CA GLU A 59 8.77 12.42 -0.09
C GLU A 59 9.89 12.00 -1.05
N ASP A 60 11.16 12.26 -0.71
CA ASP A 60 12.31 11.83 -1.53
C ASP A 60 12.34 10.30 -1.69
N VAL A 61 12.00 9.56 -0.62
CA VAL A 61 11.91 8.10 -0.67
C VAL A 61 10.79 7.65 -1.60
N PHE A 62 9.61 8.26 -1.54
CA PHE A 62 8.51 7.91 -2.46
C PHE A 62 8.81 8.28 -3.92
N GLU A 63 9.46 9.43 -4.17
CA GLU A 63 9.84 9.85 -5.51
C GLU A 63 10.91 8.94 -6.12
N HIS A 64 11.87 8.46 -5.32
CA HIS A 64 12.92 7.54 -5.74
C HIS A 64 12.39 6.12 -6.00
N PHE A 65 11.68 5.54 -5.03
CA PHE A 65 11.28 4.13 -5.08
C PHE A 65 9.97 3.88 -5.84
N GLN A 66 9.12 4.91 -6.02
CA GLN A 66 7.86 4.86 -6.77
C GLN A 66 7.06 3.57 -6.56
N PRO A 67 6.73 3.23 -5.30
CA PRO A 67 6.09 1.96 -4.98
C PRO A 67 4.75 1.79 -5.72
N SER A 68 4.61 0.65 -6.40
CA SER A 68 3.35 0.19 -6.98
C SER A 68 3.05 -1.25 -6.59
N VAL A 69 1.77 -1.59 -6.51
CA VAL A 69 1.30 -2.94 -6.19
C VAL A 69 0.20 -3.33 -7.15
N LYS A 70 0.38 -4.46 -7.84
CA LYS A 70 -0.67 -5.09 -8.65
C LYS A 70 -1.52 -5.98 -7.76
N MET A 71 -2.82 -5.76 -7.75
CA MET A 71 -3.76 -6.53 -6.95
C MET A 71 -4.90 -7.05 -7.82
N GLU A 72 -5.35 -8.25 -7.47
CA GLU A 72 -6.50 -8.90 -8.08
C GLU A 72 -7.67 -8.85 -7.10
N PHE A 73 -8.75 -8.22 -7.53
CA PHE A 73 -10.02 -8.20 -6.83
C PHE A 73 -10.94 -9.26 -7.41
N ASN A 74 -11.88 -9.74 -6.60
CA ASN A 74 -12.95 -10.62 -7.06
C ASN A 74 -14.27 -9.86 -6.95
N ASP A 75 -15.02 -9.81 -8.03
CA ASP A 75 -16.38 -9.26 -8.00
C ASP A 75 -17.40 -10.26 -7.43
N ALA A 76 -18.66 -9.84 -7.36
CA ALA A 76 -19.74 -10.67 -6.81
C ALA A 76 -20.07 -11.91 -7.68
N GLU A 77 -19.66 -11.91 -8.95
CA GLU A 77 -19.87 -12.99 -9.91
C GLU A 77 -18.67 -13.95 -9.96
N GLY A 78 -17.60 -13.63 -9.23
CA GLY A 78 -16.36 -14.40 -9.17
C GLY A 78 -15.39 -14.09 -10.30
N ALA A 79 -15.59 -13.00 -11.04
CA ALA A 79 -14.64 -12.54 -12.03
C ALA A 79 -13.51 -11.73 -11.38
N SER A 80 -12.31 -11.94 -11.91
CA SER A 80 -11.09 -11.28 -11.44
C SER A 80 -10.89 -9.92 -12.10
N ILE A 81 -10.72 -8.88 -11.29
CA ILE A 81 -10.42 -7.52 -11.72
C ILE A 81 -9.00 -7.18 -11.25
N ASN A 82 -8.09 -7.03 -12.21
CA ASN A 82 -6.70 -6.66 -11.92
C ASN A 82 -6.54 -5.14 -11.99
N GLU A 83 -6.03 -4.54 -10.93
CA GLU A 83 -5.69 -3.12 -10.87
C GLU A 83 -4.28 -2.93 -10.31
N GLU A 84 -3.65 -1.82 -10.66
CA GLU A 84 -2.35 -1.42 -10.12
C GLU A 84 -2.52 -0.14 -9.30
N LEU A 85 -2.11 -0.19 -8.04
CA LEU A 85 -2.13 0.96 -7.13
C LEU A 85 -0.75 1.58 -7.05
N HIS A 86 -0.71 2.91 -6.95
CA HIS A 86 0.53 3.69 -6.91
C HIS A 86 0.56 4.55 -5.65
N PHE A 87 1.70 4.57 -4.96
CA PHE A 87 1.83 5.32 -3.71
C PHE A 87 2.88 6.41 -3.89
N THR A 88 2.45 7.66 -3.68
CA THR A 88 3.29 8.87 -3.80
C THR A 88 3.56 9.50 -2.43
N ASN A 89 2.76 9.17 -1.43
CA ASN A 89 2.88 9.66 -0.06
C ASN A 89 2.18 8.71 0.93
N LEU A 90 2.36 8.96 2.23
CA LEU A 90 1.74 8.15 3.30
C LEU A 90 0.20 8.17 3.30
N GLY A 91 -0.42 9.23 2.80
CA GLY A 91 -1.87 9.36 2.70
C GLY A 91 -2.49 8.41 1.66
N ASP A 92 -1.71 7.92 0.70
CA ASP A 92 -2.19 7.03 -0.35
C ASP A 92 -2.56 5.63 0.18
N PHE A 93 -2.04 5.25 1.36
CA PHE A 93 -2.40 4.02 2.07
C PHE A 93 -3.75 4.11 2.82
N GLY A 94 -4.35 5.30 2.89
CA GLY A 94 -5.64 5.48 3.54
C GLY A 94 -6.80 4.98 2.68
N GLU A 95 -7.88 4.52 3.33
CA GLU A 95 -9.09 4.00 2.67
C GLU A 95 -9.60 4.94 1.55
N LYS A 96 -9.70 6.24 1.84
CA LYS A 96 -10.18 7.23 0.87
C LYS A 96 -9.26 7.39 -0.35
N ALA A 97 -7.96 7.20 -0.18
CA ALA A 97 -7.03 7.27 -1.30
C ALA A 97 -7.10 6.01 -2.15
N LEU A 98 -7.13 4.84 -1.52
CA LEU A 98 -7.34 3.55 -2.19
C LEU A 98 -8.65 3.53 -3.01
N LEU A 99 -9.76 4.01 -2.41
CA LEU A 99 -11.05 4.14 -3.09
C LEU A 99 -11.04 5.11 -4.27
N ARG A 100 -10.13 6.10 -4.29
CA ARG A 100 -9.98 7.05 -5.40
C ARG A 100 -9.12 6.51 -6.52
N GLN A 101 -8.13 5.68 -6.19
CA GLN A 101 -7.25 5.07 -7.19
C GLN A 101 -7.90 3.87 -7.88
N SER A 102 -8.70 3.10 -7.14
CA SER A 102 -9.40 1.92 -7.64
C SER A 102 -10.80 2.29 -8.16
N GLU A 103 -11.06 2.05 -9.44
CA GLU A 103 -12.39 2.24 -10.02
C GLU A 103 -13.36 1.23 -9.42
N PHE A 104 -12.93 -0.03 -9.26
CA PHE A 104 -13.74 -1.09 -8.70
C PHE A 104 -14.15 -0.82 -7.24
N LEU A 105 -13.17 -0.54 -6.37
CA LEU A 105 -13.45 -0.27 -4.96
C LEU A 105 -14.25 1.03 -4.79
N GLY A 106 -13.95 2.06 -5.60
CA GLY A 106 -14.70 3.31 -5.62
C GLY A 106 -16.19 3.09 -5.96
N LYS A 107 -16.48 2.37 -7.05
CA LYS A 107 -17.86 2.00 -7.43
C LYS A 107 -18.55 1.17 -6.34
N THR A 108 -17.87 0.18 -5.79
CA THR A 108 -18.41 -0.70 -4.74
C THR A 108 -18.74 0.10 -3.46
N SER A 109 -17.87 1.01 -3.05
CA SER A 109 -18.09 1.89 -1.91
C SER A 109 -19.28 2.84 -2.13
N GLN A 110 -19.39 3.41 -3.33
CA GLN A 110 -20.52 4.26 -3.70
C GLN A 110 -21.84 3.48 -3.69
N GLN A 111 -21.87 2.28 -4.27
CA GLN A 111 -23.03 1.40 -4.23
C GLN A 111 -23.44 1.09 -2.78
N ARG A 112 -22.47 0.73 -1.92
CA ARG A 112 -22.72 0.49 -0.50
C ARG A 112 -23.32 1.71 0.21
N ALA A 113 -22.78 2.91 -0.03
CA ALA A 113 -23.29 4.15 0.54
C ALA A 113 -24.72 4.47 0.06
N ASN A 114 -25.00 4.25 -1.23
CA ASN A 114 -26.32 4.41 -1.83
C ASN A 114 -27.33 3.43 -1.20
N TYR A 115 -26.98 2.14 -1.10
CA TYR A 115 -27.84 1.13 -0.46
C TYR A 115 -28.12 1.45 1.00
N SER A 116 -27.11 1.84 1.77
CA SER A 116 -27.28 2.24 3.16
C SER A 116 -28.24 3.42 3.28
N THR A 117 -28.06 4.45 2.45
CA THR A 117 -28.92 5.64 2.44
C THR A 117 -30.35 5.29 2.06
N PHE A 118 -30.52 4.45 1.03
CA PHE A 118 -31.83 3.97 0.60
C PHE A 118 -32.54 3.18 1.71
N ALA A 119 -31.84 2.23 2.34
CA ALA A 119 -32.36 1.44 3.44
C ALA A 119 -32.79 2.31 4.63
N THR A 120 -31.98 3.29 5.03
CA THR A 120 -32.34 4.24 6.09
C THR A 120 -33.57 5.07 5.73
N ARG A 121 -33.67 5.56 4.48
CA ARG A 121 -34.85 6.30 4.02
C ARG A 121 -36.10 5.42 4.01
N LEU A 122 -35.97 4.16 3.62
CA LEU A 122 -37.05 3.18 3.63
C LEU A 122 -37.56 2.90 5.05
N GLN A 123 -36.65 2.74 6.01
CA GLN A 123 -36.97 2.49 7.41
C GLN A 123 -37.58 3.71 8.11
N ASN A 124 -37.11 4.91 7.79
CA ASN A 124 -37.58 6.12 8.49
C ASN A 124 -38.89 6.67 7.90
N ASN A 125 -39.29 6.25 6.70
CA ASN A 125 -40.52 6.70 6.06
C ASN A 125 -41.72 5.82 6.45
N LYS A 126 -42.51 6.29 7.42
CA LYS A 126 -43.73 5.62 7.89
C LYS A 126 -44.79 5.40 6.79
N VAL A 127 -44.81 6.24 5.75
CA VAL A 127 -45.75 6.08 4.62
C VAL A 127 -45.30 4.91 3.75
N LEU A 128 -44.03 4.87 3.37
CA LEU A 128 -43.46 3.74 2.60
C LEU A 128 -43.57 2.43 3.38
N GLN A 129 -43.32 2.44 4.70
CA GLN A 129 -43.53 1.24 5.52
C GLN A 129 -44.97 0.73 5.47
N ARG A 130 -45.98 1.61 5.58
CA ARG A 130 -47.40 1.20 5.45
C ARG A 130 -47.74 0.67 4.06
N VAL A 131 -47.21 1.31 3.02
CA VAL A 131 -47.38 0.87 1.63
C VAL A 131 -46.75 -0.50 1.40
N LEU A 132 -45.59 -0.77 2.01
CA LEU A 132 -44.89 -2.04 1.92
C LEU A 132 -45.45 -3.15 2.82
N SER A 133 -46.18 -2.80 3.89
CA SER A 133 -46.91 -3.75 4.73
C SER A 133 -48.16 -4.33 4.05
N ASP A 134 -48.69 -3.62 3.05
CA ASP A 134 -49.86 -4.04 2.30
C ASP A 134 -49.41 -4.83 1.05
N PRO A 135 -49.79 -6.12 0.92
CA PRO A 135 -49.34 -6.97 -0.20
C PRO A 135 -49.68 -6.42 -1.59
N GLU A 136 -50.87 -5.85 -1.77
CA GLU A 136 -51.29 -5.32 -3.08
C GLU A 136 -50.51 -4.05 -3.44
N LYS A 137 -50.37 -3.14 -2.48
CA LYS A 137 -49.65 -1.87 -2.71
C LYS A 137 -48.15 -2.10 -2.88
N LYS A 138 -47.58 -3.09 -2.21
CA LYS A 138 -46.19 -3.51 -2.39
C LYS A 138 -45.95 -4.03 -3.80
N GLU A 139 -46.80 -4.90 -4.33
CA GLU A 139 -46.66 -5.41 -5.70
C GLU A 139 -46.84 -4.29 -6.74
N ALA A 140 -47.80 -3.38 -6.54
CA ALA A 140 -47.96 -2.21 -7.41
C ALA A 140 -46.70 -1.32 -7.39
N TYR A 141 -46.13 -1.07 -6.21
CA TYR A 141 -44.90 -0.27 -6.08
C TYR A 141 -43.69 -0.97 -6.71
N LEU A 142 -43.54 -2.28 -6.53
CA LEU A 142 -42.48 -3.07 -7.18
C LEU A 142 -42.64 -3.10 -8.69
N THR A 143 -43.87 -3.15 -9.20
CA THR A 143 -44.14 -3.12 -10.65
C THR A 143 -43.69 -1.81 -11.27
N VAL A 144 -43.99 -0.68 -10.62
CA VAL A 144 -43.52 0.65 -11.06
C VAL A 144 -41.99 0.76 -10.99
N LEU A 145 -41.36 0.23 -9.94
CA LEU A 145 -39.90 0.22 -9.86
C LEU A 145 -39.26 -0.65 -10.95
N ARG A 146 -39.86 -1.80 -11.27
CA ARG A 146 -39.39 -2.69 -12.35
C ARG A 146 -39.56 -2.03 -13.72
N SER A 147 -40.67 -1.33 -13.97
CA SER A 147 -40.86 -0.63 -15.24
C SER A 147 -39.87 0.52 -15.42
N MET A 148 -39.61 1.29 -14.35
CA MET A 148 -38.57 2.33 -14.36
C MET A 148 -37.17 1.75 -14.57
N LEU A 149 -36.87 0.58 -13.97
CA LEU A 149 -35.59 -0.09 -14.17
C LEU A 149 -35.43 -0.52 -15.63
N GLN A 150 -36.48 -1.09 -16.22
CA GLN A 150 -36.48 -1.55 -17.61
C GLN A 150 -36.33 -0.40 -18.59
N GLU A 151 -37.00 0.74 -18.36
CA GLU A 151 -36.79 1.96 -19.16
C GLU A 151 -35.33 2.43 -19.13
N LEU A 152 -34.65 2.35 -17.99
CA LEU A 152 -33.24 2.72 -17.86
C LEU A 152 -32.28 1.72 -18.52
N GLU A 153 -32.63 0.43 -18.51
CA GLU A 153 -31.85 -0.62 -19.18
C GLU A 153 -31.99 -0.56 -20.71
N ASP A 154 -33.18 -0.19 -21.22
CA ASP A 154 -33.45 -0.05 -22.64
C ASP A 154 -32.85 1.25 -23.24
N GLU A 155 -32.59 2.28 -22.42
CA GLU A 155 -31.96 3.55 -22.81
C GLU A 155 -30.42 3.56 -22.70
N ALA A 156 -29.79 2.51 -22.14
CA ALA A 156 -28.35 2.37 -21.96
C ALA A 156 -27.66 1.60 -23.11
#